data_AF-U4QNV6-F1
#
_entry.id   AF-U4QNV6-F1
#
_cell.length_a   1.000
_cell.length_b   1.000
_cell.length_c   1.000
_cell.angle_alpha   90.00
_cell.angle_beta   90.00
_cell.angle_gamma   90.00
#
_symmetry.space_group_name_H-M   'P 1'
#
loop_
_entity.id
_entity.type
_entity.pdbx_description
1 polymer ?
#
loop_
_entity_poly.entity_id
_entity_poly.type
_entity_poly.pdbx_seq_one_letter_code
_entity_poly.pdbx_strand_id
1 'polypeptide(L)'
;MDSLHSTMNQHVKGKHLSFEERVIIQTRLKDGCSIRAIARELGCSPSTISYEVRRGTVSLYHGKQKRYKADQGQSVYQINQRHCGRKSAFLKKAGFINYVIKHFFEDAGRLTFVPTVV
;
A
#
# COMPACT_ATOMS: atom_id res chain seq x y z
N MET A 1 -3.53 3.31 -42.24
CA MET A 1 -3.67 2.22 -41.24
C MET A 1 -2.82 2.66 -40.07
N ASP A 2 -3.41 3.52 -39.26
CA ASP A 2 -2.65 4.38 -38.38
C ASP A 2 -2.45 3.63 -37.07
N SER A 3 -1.25 3.06 -36.94
CA SER A 3 -0.77 2.50 -35.68
C SER A 3 -0.60 3.66 -34.71
N LEU A 4 -1.69 4.03 -34.03
CA LEU A 4 -1.62 4.89 -32.86
C LEU A 4 -0.71 4.17 -31.87
N HIS A 5 0.50 4.73 -31.70
CA HIS A 5 1.48 4.26 -30.75
C HIS A 5 0.77 4.00 -29.43
N SER A 6 0.64 2.70 -29.11
CA SER A 6 0.26 2.25 -27.78
C SER A 6 1.22 2.93 -26.84
N THR A 7 0.76 3.95 -26.13
CA THR A 7 1.47 4.59 -25.02
C THR A 7 1.58 3.52 -23.95
N MET A 8 2.49 2.57 -24.19
CA MET A 8 2.87 1.52 -23.27
C MET A 8 3.44 2.28 -22.09
N ASN A 9 2.62 2.48 -21.06
CA ASN A 9 3.07 2.90 -19.75
C ASN A 9 4.04 1.82 -19.28
N GLN A 10 5.32 1.98 -19.62
CA GLN A 10 6.36 1.04 -19.27
C GLN A 10 6.39 0.94 -17.75
N HIS A 11 6.10 -0.24 -17.22
CA HIS A 11 6.14 -0.45 -15.79
C HIS A 11 7.56 -0.22 -15.28
N VAL A 12 7.76 0.85 -14.51
CA VAL A 12 9.05 1.18 -13.91
C VAL A 12 9.44 0.09 -12.92
N LYS A 13 10.68 -0.41 -13.01
CA LYS A 13 11.20 -1.42 -12.09
C LYS A 13 11.09 -0.91 -10.64
N GLY A 14 10.50 -1.71 -9.76
CA GLY A 14 10.26 -1.34 -8.36
C GLY A 14 8.97 -0.55 -8.12
N LYS A 15 8.21 -0.17 -9.16
CA LYS A 15 6.86 0.35 -8.99
C LYS A 15 5.96 -0.75 -8.43
N HIS A 16 5.14 -0.38 -7.45
CA HIS A 16 4.08 -1.24 -6.93
C HIS A 16 2.76 -0.89 -7.59
N LEU A 17 1.88 -1.89 -7.71
CA LEU A 17 0.51 -1.67 -8.17
C LEU A 17 -0.19 -0.67 -7.23
N SER A 18 -0.69 0.40 -7.84
CA SER A 18 -1.59 1.37 -7.23
C SER A 18 -2.97 0.74 -7.00
N PHE A 19 -3.80 1.43 -6.21
CA PHE A 19 -5.17 0.99 -5.97
C PHE A 19 -6.01 1.00 -7.27
N GLU A 20 -5.82 2.02 -8.11
CA GLU A 20 -6.50 2.13 -9.42
C GLU A 20 -6.16 0.95 -10.33
N GLU A 21 -4.88 0.58 -10.44
CA GLU A 21 -4.44 -0.58 -11.22
C GLU A 21 -5.07 -1.88 -10.66
N ARG A 22 -5.22 -2.01 -9.34
CA ARG A 22 -5.94 -3.16 -8.72
C ARG A 22 -7.43 -3.18 -9.07
N VAL A 23 -8.09 -2.01 -9.13
CA VAL A 23 -9.49 -1.91 -9.55
C VAL A 23 -9.64 -2.32 -11.02
N ILE A 24 -8.71 -1.91 -11.89
CA ILE A 24 -8.68 -2.35 -13.29
C ILE A 24 -8.55 -3.88 -13.39
N ILE A 25 -7.63 -4.49 -12.63
CA ILE A 25 -7.50 -5.96 -12.58
C ILE A 25 -8.83 -6.61 -12.18
N GLN A 26 -9.51 -6.08 -11.15
CA GLN A 26 -10.79 -6.61 -10.71
C GLN A 26 -11.87 -6.54 -11.81
N THR A 27 -11.98 -5.41 -12.51
CA THR A 27 -12.96 -5.23 -13.58
C THR A 27 -12.65 -6.16 -14.75
N ARG A 28 -11.40 -6.19 -15.24
CA ARG A 28 -11.01 -7.04 -16.36
C ARG A 28 -11.15 -8.54 -16.09
N LEU A 29 -10.93 -8.98 -14.85
CA LEU A 29 -11.20 -10.36 -14.46
C LEU A 29 -12.69 -10.68 -14.48
N LYS A 30 -13.57 -9.72 -14.15
CA LYS A 30 -15.02 -9.91 -14.30
C LYS A 30 -15.43 -9.98 -15.77
N ASP A 31 -14.74 -9.25 -16.65
CA ASP A 31 -14.94 -9.29 -18.10
C ASP A 31 -14.38 -10.58 -18.75
N GLY A 32 -13.79 -11.50 -17.98
CA GLY A 32 -13.22 -12.74 -18.49
C GLY A 32 -11.87 -12.56 -19.20
N CYS A 33 -11.21 -11.42 -19.05
CA CYS A 33 -9.90 -11.19 -19.66
C CYS A 33 -8.83 -12.10 -19.05
N SER A 34 -7.93 -12.60 -19.88
CA SER A 34 -6.79 -13.40 -19.40
C SER A 34 -5.77 -12.54 -18.64
N ILE A 35 -5.05 -13.16 -17.70
CA ILE A 35 -3.96 -12.51 -16.93
C ILE A 35 -2.95 -11.83 -17.86
N ARG A 36 -2.63 -12.45 -19.01
CA ARG A 36 -1.69 -11.89 -19.99
C ARG A 36 -2.26 -10.66 -20.71
N ALA A 37 -3.56 -10.62 -20.98
CA ALA A 37 -4.21 -9.45 -21.56
C ALA A 37 -4.18 -8.26 -20.59
N ILE A 38 -4.53 -8.50 -19.32
CA ILE A 38 -4.49 -7.49 -18.25
C ILE A 38 -3.06 -6.97 -18.05
N ALA A 39 -2.07 -7.87 -18.06
CA ALA A 39 -0.67 -7.49 -17.92
C ALA A 39 -0.18 -6.57 -19.05
N ARG A 40 -0.60 -6.84 -20.30
CA ARG A 40 -0.29 -5.97 -21.45
C ARG A 40 -0.94 -4.59 -21.32
N GLU A 41 -2.20 -4.54 -20.88
CA GLU A 41 -2.92 -3.28 -20.66
C GLU A 41 -2.25 -2.42 -19.59
N LEU A 42 -1.82 -3.03 -18.49
CA LEU A 42 -1.15 -2.34 -17.38
C LEU A 42 0.37 -2.17 -17.58
N GLY A 43 0.91 -2.64 -18.71
CA GLY A 43 2.35 -2.55 -19.02
C GLY A 43 3.26 -3.31 -18.05
N CYS A 44 2.74 -4.30 -17.31
CA CYS A 44 3.48 -5.05 -16.28
C CYS A 44 3.67 -6.53 -16.65
N SER A 45 4.48 -7.26 -15.88
CA SER A 45 4.68 -8.69 -16.15
C SER A 45 3.43 -9.52 -15.79
N PRO A 46 3.10 -10.58 -16.55
CA PRO A 46 1.99 -11.49 -16.22
C PRO A 46 2.13 -12.14 -14.84
N SER A 47 3.37 -12.33 -14.37
CA SER A 47 3.64 -12.82 -13.02
C SER A 47 3.14 -11.85 -11.97
N THR A 48 3.38 -10.55 -12.11
CA THR A 48 2.89 -9.52 -11.15
C THR A 48 1.38 -9.59 -10.97
N ILE A 49 0.62 -9.68 -12.06
CA ILE A 49 -0.83 -9.85 -12.01
C ILE A 49 -1.21 -11.18 -11.35
N SER A 50 -0.55 -12.29 -11.69
CA SER A 50 -0.81 -13.59 -11.06
C SER A 50 -0.57 -13.58 -9.54
N TYR A 51 0.54 -12.99 -9.09
CA TYR A 51 0.85 -12.83 -7.66
C TYR A 51 -0.20 -11.97 -6.96
N GLU A 52 -0.59 -10.86 -7.58
CA GLU A 52 -1.59 -9.96 -7.03
C GLU A 52 -2.95 -10.66 -6.88
N VAL A 53 -3.42 -11.32 -7.94
CA VAL A 53 -4.69 -12.07 -7.93
C VAL A 53 -4.66 -13.15 -6.87
N ARG A 54 -3.57 -13.92 -6.76
CA ARG A 54 -3.44 -14.95 -5.74
C ARG A 54 -3.55 -14.40 -4.32
N ARG A 55 -2.95 -13.23 -4.04
CA ARG A 55 -2.99 -12.60 -2.70
C ARG A 55 -4.34 -11.96 -2.38
N GLY A 56 -5.02 -11.38 -3.37
CA GLY A 56 -6.30 -10.70 -3.19
C GLY A 56 -7.54 -11.55 -3.46
N THR A 57 -7.38 -12.85 -3.74
CA THR A 57 -8.50 -13.77 -3.96
C THR A 57 -9.10 -14.22 -2.64
N VAL A 58 -10.40 -14.00 -2.48
CA VAL A 58 -11.16 -14.40 -1.29
C VAL A 58 -12.10 -15.55 -1.63
N SER A 59 -12.18 -16.51 -0.71
CA SER A 59 -13.15 -17.60 -0.73
C SER A 59 -14.52 -17.09 -0.25
N LEU A 60 -15.51 -17.16 -1.12
CA LEU A 60 -16.92 -16.85 -0.87
C LEU A 60 -17.73 -18.13 -0.68
N TYR A 61 -18.90 -18.02 -0.05
CA TYR A 61 -19.86 -19.11 0.13
C TYR A 61 -19.21 -20.39 0.71
N HIS A 62 -18.46 -20.24 1.81
CA HIS A 62 -17.75 -21.34 2.47
C HIS A 62 -16.74 -22.05 1.54
N GLY A 63 -16.11 -21.30 0.63
CA GLY A 63 -15.07 -21.82 -0.26
C GLY A 63 -15.56 -22.35 -1.60
N LYS A 64 -16.87 -22.36 -1.86
CA LYS A 64 -17.43 -22.80 -3.15
C LYS A 64 -17.04 -21.90 -4.31
N GLN A 65 -16.79 -20.63 -4.05
CA GLN A 65 -16.42 -19.66 -5.08
C GLN A 65 -15.21 -18.86 -4.65
N LYS A 66 -14.30 -18.60 -5.59
CA LYS A 66 -13.14 -17.73 -5.37
C LYS A 66 -13.32 -16.47 -6.20
N ARG A 67 -13.16 -15.30 -5.57
CA ARG A 67 -13.28 -14.02 -6.27
C ARG A 67 -12.16 -13.08 -5.83
N TYR A 68 -11.48 -12.49 -6.81
CA TYR A 68 -10.53 -11.42 -6.55
C TYR A 68 -11.27 -10.15 -6.13
N LYS A 69 -10.76 -9.49 -5.08
CA LYS A 69 -11.21 -8.18 -4.61
C LYS A 69 -10.03 -7.23 -4.49
N ALA A 70 -10.10 -6.07 -5.16
CA ALA A 70 -9.07 -5.04 -5.14
C ALA A 70 -8.80 -4.54 -3.71
N ASP A 71 -9.86 -4.30 -2.92
CA ASP A 71 -9.75 -3.86 -1.53
C ASP A 71 -8.97 -4.86 -0.66
N GLN A 72 -9.15 -6.15 -0.91
CA GLN A 72 -8.46 -7.21 -0.18
C GLN A 72 -7.00 -7.29 -0.60
N GLY A 73 -6.71 -7.20 -1.91
CA GLY A 73 -5.33 -7.09 -2.40
C GLY A 73 -4.59 -5.88 -1.82
N GLN A 74 -5.28 -4.74 -1.74
CA GLN A 74 -4.74 -3.50 -1.13
C GLN A 74 -4.48 -3.67 0.37
N SER A 75 -5.42 -4.25 1.12
CA SER A 75 -5.28 -4.49 2.57
C SER A 75 -4.10 -5.42 2.87
N VAL A 76 -4.01 -6.55 2.17
CA VAL A 76 -2.89 -7.51 2.31
C VAL A 76 -1.56 -6.85 1.98
N TYR A 77 -1.51 -6.02 0.94
CA TYR A 77 -0.29 -5.27 0.61
C TYR A 77 0.12 -4.31 1.74
N GLN A 78 -0.81 -3.54 2.29
CA GLN A 78 -0.53 -2.61 3.40
C GLN A 78 -0.08 -3.33 4.66
N ILE A 79 -0.69 -4.46 5.01
CA ILE A 79 -0.28 -5.29 6.15
C ILE A 79 1.17 -5.73 5.96
N ASN A 80 1.49 -6.31 4.80
CA ASN A 80 2.85 -6.76 4.48
C ASN A 80 3.85 -5.60 4.51
N GLN A 81 3.49 -4.44 3.94
CA GLN A 81 4.32 -3.25 3.95
C GLN A 81 4.62 -2.76 5.37
N ARG A 82 3.64 -2.84 6.30
CA ARG A 82 3.86 -2.52 7.72
C ARG A 82 4.83 -3.49 8.39
N HIS A 83 4.94 -4.73 7.95
CA HIS A 83 5.93 -5.67 8.47
C HIS A 83 7.33 -5.45 7.89
N CYS A 84 7.41 -4.88 6.69
CA CYS A 84 8.67 -4.51 6.06
C CYS A 84 9.28 -3.23 6.66
N GLY A 85 10.59 -3.06 6.46
CA GLY A 85 11.33 -1.85 6.83
C GLY A 85 11.92 -1.86 8.25
N ARG A 86 12.87 -0.94 8.48
CA ARG A 86 13.54 -0.78 9.77
C ARG A 86 12.58 -0.11 10.76
N LYS A 87 12.21 -0.81 11.83
CA LYS A 87 11.46 -0.21 12.94
C LYS A 87 12.30 0.90 13.57
N SER A 88 11.72 2.09 13.72
CA SER A 88 12.43 3.23 14.31
C SER A 88 12.86 2.88 15.74
N ALA A 89 14.07 3.31 16.13
CA ALA A 89 14.54 3.18 17.51
C ALA A 89 13.62 3.93 18.49
N PHE A 90 12.87 4.92 17.97
CA PHE A 90 11.83 5.63 18.70
C PHE A 90 10.81 4.69 19.35
N LEU A 91 10.31 3.68 18.62
CA LEU A 91 9.35 2.72 19.20
C LEU A 91 9.95 1.96 20.41
N LYS A 92 11.25 1.67 20.37
CA LYS A 92 11.96 1.00 21.48
C LYS A 92 12.19 1.92 22.67
N LYS A 93 12.29 3.23 22.43
CA LYS A 93 12.62 4.26 23.44
C LYS A 93 11.42 5.13 23.80
N ALA A 94 10.21 4.81 23.32
CA ALA A 94 9.02 5.63 23.47
C ALA A 94 8.67 5.89 24.94
N GLY A 95 8.88 4.91 25.83
CA GLY A 95 8.70 5.09 27.27
C GLY A 95 9.61 6.18 27.85
N PHE A 96 10.88 6.21 27.46
CA PHE A 96 11.82 7.24 27.89
C PHE A 96 11.47 8.61 27.30
N ILE A 97 11.09 8.67 26.02
CA ILE A 97 10.69 9.94 25.39
C ILE A 97 9.42 10.49 26.05
N ASN A 98 8.42 9.65 26.31
CA ASN A 98 7.19 10.07 27.01
C ASN A 98 7.48 10.51 28.45
N TYR A 99 8.41 9.84 29.13
CA TYR A 99 8.89 10.26 30.45
C TYR A 99 9.52 11.66 30.40
N VAL A 100 10.45 11.90 29.46
CA VAL A 100 11.11 13.20 29.28
C VAL A 100 10.07 14.27 28.95
N ILE A 101 9.14 14.01 28.03
CA ILE A 101 8.07 14.96 27.68
C ILE A 101 7.23 15.29 28.92
N LYS A 102 6.78 14.27 29.66
CA LYS A 102 5.97 14.46 30.86
C LYS A 102 6.71 15.29 31.92
N HIS A 103 7.96 14.94 32.23
CA HIS A 103 8.77 15.69 33.20
C HIS A 103 9.11 17.09 32.70
N PHE A 104 9.38 17.28 31.41
CA PHE A 104 9.64 18.61 30.86
C PHE A 104 8.43 19.53 31.03
N PHE A 105 7.20 19.02 30.92
CA PHE A 105 5.97 19.82 31.13
C PHE A 105 5.53 19.91 32.59
N GLU A 106 5.78 18.90 33.41
CA GLU A 106 5.48 18.90 34.86
C GLU A 106 6.50 19.72 35.65
N ASP A 107 7.79 19.63 35.32
CA ASP A 107 8.87 20.38 35.97
C ASP A 107 9.03 21.81 35.42
N ALA A 108 8.62 22.07 34.17
CA ALA A 108 8.56 23.44 33.63
C ALA A 108 7.33 24.24 34.08
N GLY A 109 6.48 23.68 34.95
CA GLY A 109 5.46 24.41 35.71
C GLY A 109 6.00 25.48 36.66
N ARG A 110 7.31 25.78 36.65
CA ARG A 110 7.94 26.81 37.50
C ARG A 110 8.73 27.90 36.76
N LEU A 111 8.74 27.94 35.43
CA LEU A 111 9.36 29.05 34.71
C LEU A 111 8.34 29.71 33.79
N THR A 112 7.73 30.77 34.31
CA THR A 112 7.06 31.79 33.51
C THR A 112 8.06 32.35 32.51
N PHE A 113 8.03 31.83 31.29
CA PHE A 113 8.68 32.46 30.16
C PHE A 113 7.86 33.70 29.82
N VAL A 114 8.20 34.84 30.43
CA VAL A 114 7.68 36.15 30.02
C VAL A 114 8.51 36.55 28.81
N PRO A 115 7.97 36.56 27.57
CA PRO A 115 8.72 37.04 26.44
C PRO A 115 8.85 38.56 26.61
N THR A 116 10.03 39.01 27.02
CA THR A 116 10.35 40.44 27.02
C THR A 116 10.61 40.82 25.57
N VAL A 117 9.68 41.56 24.99
CA VAL A 117 9.84 42.23 23.71
C VAL A 117 10.88 43.34 23.91
N VAL A 118 12.00 43.26 23.19
CA VAL A 118 12.90 44.38 22.91
C VAL A 118 13.07 44.43 21.40
#